data_AF-G5J1I4-F1
#
_entry.id   AF-G5J1I4-F1
#
_cell.length_a   1.000
_cell.length_b   1.000
_cell.length_c   1.000
_cell.angle_alpha   90.00
_cell.angle_beta   90.00
_cell.angle_gamma   90.00
#
_symmetry.space_group_name_H-M   'P 1'
#
loop_
_entity.id
_entity.type
_entity.pdbx_description
1 polymer ?
#
loop_
_entity_poly.entity_id
_entity_poly.type
_entity_poly.pdbx_seq_one_letter_code
_entity_poly.pdbx_strand_id
1 'polypeptide(L)'
;MMKASAVINSYKNGNRDFSGQKLRGKNFAGQNLSGANFSNCDIRGANFKGATLIGANFTGATAGLQKPWMIGLLLVAFLFIGLSSFFSAIAGGLVVYIFDISSVENQVIGWTSLLIFLILSIVSYFRGLGRGLGAVALALPFVLAGALVLALVGVLSGGGAGVVTVAAALVGA
;
A
#
# COMPACT_ATOMS: atom_id res chain seq x y z
N MET A 1 20.46 27.37 -5.54
CA MET A 1 19.01 27.12 -5.37
C MET A 1 18.47 28.13 -4.37
N MET A 2 17.39 28.85 -4.70
CA MET A 2 16.81 29.85 -3.79
C MET A 2 16.09 29.15 -2.62
N LYS A 3 16.25 29.66 -1.40
CA LYS A 3 15.56 29.13 -0.20
C LYS A 3 14.12 29.66 -0.15
N ALA A 4 13.23 28.93 0.51
CA ALA A 4 11.85 29.38 0.73
C ALA A 4 11.79 30.72 1.47
N SER A 5 12.63 30.88 2.50
CA SER A 5 12.76 32.13 3.25
C SER A 5 13.24 33.30 2.40
N ALA A 6 14.10 33.05 1.40
CA ALA A 6 14.55 34.11 0.50
C ALA A 6 13.40 34.61 -0.38
N VAL A 7 12.57 33.72 -0.93
CA VAL A 7 11.36 34.10 -1.69
C VAL A 7 10.40 34.91 -0.82
N ILE A 8 10.14 34.44 0.41
CA ILE A 8 9.24 35.12 1.35
C ILE A 8 9.78 36.50 1.73
N ASN A 9 11.08 36.64 1.99
CA ASN A 9 11.69 37.93 2.32
C ASN A 9 11.69 38.87 1.12
N SER A 10 12.00 38.38 -0.08
CA SER A 10 11.86 39.16 -1.31
C SER A 10 10.41 39.63 -1.53
N TYR A 11 9.42 38.78 -1.22
CA TYR A 11 8.01 39.14 -1.29
C TYR A 11 7.64 40.25 -0.30
N LYS A 12 8.12 40.14 0.95
CA LYS A 12 7.95 41.20 1.97
C LYS A 12 8.58 42.52 1.55
N ASN A 13 9.68 42.47 0.81
CA ASN A 13 10.37 43.64 0.27
C ASN A 13 9.73 44.21 -1.00
N GLY A 14 8.55 43.73 -1.39
CA GLY A 14 7.80 44.23 -2.56
C GLY A 14 8.13 43.54 -3.88
N ASN A 15 9.14 42.66 -3.93
CA ASN A 15 9.40 41.89 -5.15
C ASN A 15 8.26 40.88 -5.39
N ARG A 16 7.81 40.78 -6.64
CA ARG A 16 6.77 39.83 -7.06
C ARG A 16 7.28 38.86 -8.11
N ASP A 17 8.47 39.06 -8.67
CA ASP A 17 9.00 38.21 -9.72
C ASP A 17 9.87 37.08 -9.17
N PHE A 18 9.36 35.86 -9.31
CA PHE A 18 10.06 34.62 -8.98
C PHE A 18 10.14 33.67 -10.18
N SER A 19 9.90 34.19 -11.40
CA SER A 19 9.84 33.38 -12.61
C SER A 19 11.11 32.55 -12.86
N GLY A 20 10.95 31.35 -13.43
CA GLY A 20 12.05 30.45 -13.78
C GLY A 20 12.77 29.80 -12.58
N GLN A 21 12.37 30.09 -11.34
CA GLN A 21 13.06 29.57 -10.16
C GLN A 21 12.79 28.08 -9.88
N LYS A 22 13.80 27.40 -9.33
CA LYS A 22 13.71 26.02 -8.83
C LYS A 22 13.28 26.02 -7.36
N LEU A 23 11.98 25.90 -7.12
CA LEU A 23 11.33 25.94 -5.79
C LEU A 23 10.84 24.56 -5.32
N ARG A 24 11.47 23.49 -5.80
CA ARG A 24 11.12 22.11 -5.46
C ARG A 24 11.23 21.86 -3.95
N GLY A 25 10.22 21.21 -3.38
CA GLY A 25 10.23 20.83 -1.96
C GLY A 25 10.20 22.00 -0.98
N LYS A 26 9.92 23.23 -1.44
CA LYS A 26 9.94 24.42 -0.57
C LYS A 26 8.62 24.59 0.16
N ASN A 27 8.69 25.00 1.42
CA ASN A 27 7.52 25.22 2.26
C ASN A 27 7.09 26.69 2.23
N PHE A 28 5.90 26.93 1.72
CA PHE A 28 5.21 28.22 1.67
C PHE A 28 3.86 28.16 2.41
N ALA A 29 3.66 27.17 3.29
CA ALA A 29 2.42 26.99 4.01
C ALA A 29 2.06 28.23 4.84
N GLY A 30 0.78 28.62 4.80
CA GLY A 30 0.26 29.78 5.52
C GLY A 30 0.75 31.15 5.03
N GLN A 31 1.55 31.23 3.96
CA GLN A 31 2.10 32.51 3.49
C GLN A 31 1.11 33.24 2.58
N ASN A 32 1.05 34.57 2.69
CA ASN A 32 0.41 35.40 1.68
C ASN A 32 1.41 35.69 0.56
N LEU A 33 1.15 35.15 -0.62
CA LEU A 33 1.93 35.27 -1.85
C LEU A 33 1.04 35.78 -3.00
N SER A 34 0.03 36.59 -2.67
CA SER A 34 -0.89 37.18 -3.65
C SER A 34 -0.15 38.04 -4.67
N GLY A 35 -0.48 37.90 -5.95
CA GLY A 35 0.16 38.62 -7.05
C GLY A 35 1.59 38.18 -7.38
N ALA A 36 2.10 37.11 -6.77
CA ALA A 36 3.45 36.62 -7.05
C ALA A 36 3.52 35.93 -8.43
N ASN A 37 4.58 36.21 -9.19
CA ASN A 37 4.86 35.59 -10.48
C ASN A 37 5.75 34.36 -10.28
N PHE A 38 5.15 33.17 -10.37
CA PHE A 38 5.81 31.86 -10.40
C PHE A 38 5.83 31.24 -11.80
N SER A 39 5.77 32.06 -12.86
CA SER A 39 5.79 31.55 -14.24
C SER A 39 7.08 30.78 -14.53
N ASN A 40 6.97 29.67 -15.26
CA ASN A 40 8.09 28.78 -15.60
C ASN A 40 8.88 28.23 -14.40
N CYS A 41 8.33 28.27 -13.18
CA CYS A 41 8.99 27.73 -11.99
C CYS A 41 8.88 26.21 -11.89
N ASP A 42 9.87 25.58 -11.29
CA ASP A 42 9.78 24.17 -10.87
C ASP A 42 9.34 24.09 -9.41
N ILE A 43 8.04 23.87 -9.17
CA ILE A 43 7.40 23.83 -7.85
C ILE A 43 7.09 22.40 -7.39
N ARG A 44 7.72 21.38 -7.97
CA ARG A 44 7.46 19.97 -7.60
C ARG A 44 7.70 19.69 -6.12
N GLY A 45 6.68 19.18 -5.45
CA GLY A 45 6.68 18.94 -4.00
C GLY A 45 6.75 20.20 -3.14
N ALA A 46 6.54 21.40 -3.69
CA ALA A 46 6.39 22.61 -2.87
C ALA A 46 5.08 22.55 -2.07
N ASN A 47 5.13 22.98 -0.81
CA ASN A 47 3.98 22.99 0.09
C ASN A 47 3.35 24.39 0.12
N PHE A 48 2.15 24.52 -0.46
CA PHE A 48 1.34 25.75 -0.42
C PHE A 48 0.11 25.61 0.49
N LYS A 49 0.10 24.66 1.44
CA LYS A 49 -1.05 24.42 2.32
C LYS A 49 -1.42 25.69 3.10
N GLY A 50 -2.64 26.19 2.91
CA GLY A 50 -3.12 27.42 3.55
C GLY A 50 -2.42 28.70 3.08
N ALA A 51 -1.65 28.66 1.98
CA ALA A 51 -1.08 29.87 1.39
C ALA A 51 -2.15 30.67 0.63
N THR A 52 -2.11 32.00 0.72
CA THR A 52 -2.96 32.88 -0.09
C THR A 52 -2.24 33.20 -1.40
N LEU A 53 -2.82 32.79 -2.54
CA LEU A 53 -2.22 32.90 -3.87
C LEU A 53 -3.09 33.71 -4.84
N ILE A 54 -3.87 34.66 -4.33
CA ILE A 54 -4.81 35.45 -5.12
C ILE A 54 -4.04 36.25 -6.18
N GLY A 55 -4.36 36.06 -7.46
CA GLY A 55 -3.70 36.73 -8.58
C GLY A 55 -2.24 36.28 -8.83
N ALA A 56 -1.78 35.18 -8.23
CA ALA A 56 -0.46 34.64 -8.53
C ALA A 56 -0.41 34.01 -9.94
N ASN A 57 0.69 34.22 -10.66
CA ASN A 57 0.88 33.69 -12.01
C ASN A 57 1.67 32.37 -11.96
N PHE A 58 1.07 31.26 -12.41
CA PHE A 58 1.71 29.95 -12.52
C PHE A 58 1.88 29.46 -13.96
N THR A 59 1.82 30.36 -14.94
CA THR A 59 1.93 30.00 -16.36
C THR A 59 3.25 29.28 -16.64
N GLY A 60 3.19 28.06 -17.17
CA GLY A 60 4.38 27.24 -17.44
C GLY A 60 5.07 26.65 -16.20
N ALA A 61 4.49 26.80 -15.00
CA ALA A 61 5.06 26.21 -13.80
C ALA A 61 4.95 24.67 -13.84
N THR A 62 6.05 23.99 -13.54
CA THR A 62 6.08 22.53 -13.42
C THR A 62 5.69 22.12 -12.00
N ALA A 63 4.46 21.63 -11.83
CA ALA A 63 3.95 21.04 -10.59
C ALA A 63 4.05 19.50 -10.59
N GLY A 64 3.78 18.86 -9.45
CA GLY A 64 3.72 17.40 -9.33
C GLY A 64 4.57 16.80 -8.20
N LEU A 65 4.52 15.47 -8.08
CA LEU A 65 5.25 14.71 -7.07
C LEU A 65 6.75 14.63 -7.41
N GLN A 66 7.57 14.54 -6.38
CA GLN A 66 9.00 14.27 -6.54
C GLN A 66 9.18 12.81 -6.96
N LYS A 67 10.14 12.53 -7.87
CA LYS A 67 10.49 11.19 -8.36
C LYS A 67 10.46 10.07 -7.28
N PRO A 68 11.05 10.24 -6.07
CA PRO A 68 11.04 9.18 -5.06
C PRO A 68 9.64 8.83 -4.51
N TRP A 69 8.75 9.82 -4.38
CA TRP A 69 7.37 9.57 -3.93
C TRP A 69 6.55 8.79 -4.97
N MET A 70 6.85 8.99 -6.25
CA MET A 70 6.23 8.21 -7.32
C MET A 70 6.65 6.73 -7.28
N ILE A 71 7.92 6.44 -6.97
CA ILE A 71 8.39 5.06 -6.76
C ILE A 71 7.69 4.44 -5.53
N GLY A 72 7.61 5.18 -4.42
CA GLY A 72 6.92 4.71 -3.22
C GLY A 72 5.45 4.37 -3.48
N LEU A 73 4.74 5.25 -4.21
CA LEU A 73 3.36 5.02 -4.62
C LEU A 73 3.22 3.76 -5.49
N LEU A 74 4.16 3.55 -6.42
CA LEU A 74 4.17 2.40 -7.33
C LEU A 74 4.42 1.09 -6.56
N LEU A 75 5.34 1.09 -5.59
CA LEU A 75 5.58 -0.06 -4.71
C LEU A 75 4.37 -0.41 -3.85
N VAL A 76 3.70 0.60 -3.28
CA VAL A 76 2.46 0.39 -2.52
C VAL A 76 1.37 -0.18 -3.43
N ALA A 77 1.18 0.40 -4.62
CA ALA A 77 0.22 -0.13 -5.59
C ALA A 77 0.54 -1.59 -5.99
N PHE A 78 1.80 -1.91 -6.21
CA PHE A 78 2.26 -3.28 -6.51
C PHE A 78 1.92 -4.25 -5.36
N LEU A 79 2.14 -3.84 -4.11
CA LEU A 79 1.74 -4.63 -2.93
C LEU A 79 0.23 -4.85 -2.87
N PHE A 80 -0.57 -3.82 -3.15
CA PHE A 80 -2.04 -3.94 -3.19
C PHE A 80 -2.52 -4.89 -4.29
N ILE A 81 -1.90 -4.85 -5.46
CA ILE A 81 -2.20 -5.78 -6.57
C ILE A 81 -1.85 -7.22 -6.15
N GLY A 82 -0.65 -7.43 -5.60
CA GLY A 82 -0.22 -8.75 -5.14
C GLY A 82 -1.15 -9.32 -4.07
N LEU A 83 -1.56 -8.48 -3.12
CA LEU A 83 -2.50 -8.87 -2.08
C LEU A 83 -3.86 -9.25 -2.67
N SER A 84 -4.42 -8.43 -3.57
CA SER A 84 -5.71 -8.71 -4.23
C SER A 84 -5.70 -10.03 -5.03
N SER A 85 -4.62 -10.30 -5.76
CA SER A 85 -4.48 -11.54 -6.53
C SER A 85 -4.42 -12.78 -5.65
N PHE A 86 -3.85 -12.67 -4.45
CA PHE A 86 -3.82 -13.75 -3.47
C PHE A 86 -5.23 -14.11 -2.96
N PHE A 87 -6.05 -13.09 -2.67
CA PHE A 87 -7.47 -13.29 -2.32
C PHE A 87 -8.25 -13.95 -3.47
N SER A 88 -8.00 -13.53 -4.72
CA SER A 88 -8.68 -14.10 -5.89
C SER A 88 -8.29 -15.55 -6.17
N ALA A 89 -7.02 -15.93 -5.98
CA ALA A 89 -6.55 -17.30 -6.22
C ALA A 89 -7.14 -18.29 -5.20
N ILE A 90 -7.21 -17.90 -3.93
CA ILE A 90 -7.82 -18.71 -2.88
C ILE A 90 -9.32 -18.86 -3.14
N ALA A 91 -10.02 -17.76 -3.47
CA ALA A 91 -11.45 -17.81 -3.80
C ALA A 91 -11.75 -18.71 -5.01
N GLY A 92 -10.93 -18.64 -6.07
CA GLY A 92 -11.08 -19.50 -7.25
C GLY A 92 -10.88 -20.98 -6.95
N GLY A 93 -9.87 -21.32 -6.12
CA GLY A 93 -9.65 -22.70 -5.67
C GLY A 93 -10.82 -23.25 -4.86
N LEU A 94 -11.36 -22.45 -3.93
CA LEU A 94 -12.52 -22.81 -3.11
C LEU A 94 -13.77 -23.09 -3.94
N VAL A 95 -14.01 -22.30 -4.99
CA VAL A 95 -15.16 -22.47 -5.89
C VAL A 95 -15.10 -23.83 -6.59
N VAL A 96 -13.93 -24.26 -7.08
CA VAL A 96 -13.78 -25.56 -7.74
C VAL A 96 -14.11 -26.72 -6.79
N TYR A 97 -13.68 -26.64 -5.52
CA TYR A 97 -14.00 -27.67 -4.51
C TYR A 97 -15.48 -27.69 -4.10
N ILE A 98 -16.15 -26.54 -4.11
CA ILE A 98 -17.59 -26.44 -3.75
C ILE A 98 -18.49 -27.04 -4.84
N PHE A 99 -18.11 -26.97 -6.10
CA PHE A 99 -18.92 -27.44 -7.24
C PHE A 99 -18.69 -28.91 -7.64
N ASP A 100 -17.73 -29.61 -7.03
CA ASP A 100 -17.51 -31.04 -7.28
C ASP A 100 -18.52 -31.90 -6.47
N ILE A 101 -19.70 -32.12 -7.04
CA ILE A 101 -20.85 -32.83 -6.44
C ILE A 101 -20.59 -34.34 -6.27
N SER A 102 -19.45 -34.84 -6.77
CA SER A 102 -19.07 -36.26 -6.77
C SER A 102 -18.80 -36.83 -5.36
N SER A 103 -18.31 -36.00 -4.42
CA SER A 103 -17.95 -36.46 -3.07
C SER A 103 -18.32 -35.43 -2.00
N VAL A 104 -19.10 -35.87 -1.01
CA VAL A 104 -19.56 -35.04 0.12
C VAL A 104 -18.36 -34.50 0.94
N GLU A 105 -17.24 -35.21 0.93
CA GLU A 105 -15.98 -34.81 1.57
C GLU A 105 -15.40 -33.52 0.95
N ASN A 106 -15.36 -33.41 -0.38
CA ASN A 106 -14.87 -32.21 -1.06
C ASN A 106 -15.77 -30.99 -0.81
N GLN A 107 -17.08 -31.22 -0.73
CA GLN A 107 -18.05 -30.17 -0.43
C GLN A 107 -17.90 -29.67 1.03
N VAL A 108 -17.71 -30.56 2.00
CA VAL A 108 -17.46 -30.19 3.41
C VAL A 108 -16.15 -29.42 3.54
N ILE A 109 -15.09 -29.82 2.82
CA ILE A 109 -13.81 -29.10 2.80
C ILE A 109 -13.99 -27.69 2.21
N GLY A 110 -14.75 -27.55 1.12
CA GLY A 110 -15.05 -26.25 0.49
C GLY A 110 -15.81 -25.29 1.43
N TRP A 111 -16.87 -25.76 2.09
CA TRP A 111 -17.65 -24.92 3.01
C TRP A 111 -16.87 -24.56 4.29
N THR A 112 -16.12 -25.51 4.86
CA THR A 112 -15.34 -25.27 6.08
C THR A 112 -14.21 -24.28 5.85
N SER A 113 -13.49 -24.39 4.73
CA SER A 113 -12.42 -23.46 4.37
C SER A 113 -12.94 -22.06 4.03
N LEU A 114 -14.11 -21.94 3.38
CA LEU A 114 -14.79 -20.65 3.17
C LEU A 114 -15.18 -20.01 4.51
N LEU A 115 -15.73 -20.78 5.44
CA LEU A 115 -16.15 -20.30 6.75
C LEU A 115 -14.95 -19.84 7.60
N ILE A 116 -13.84 -20.60 7.58
CA ILE A 116 -12.57 -20.20 8.22
C ILE A 116 -12.02 -18.92 7.59
N PHE A 117 -12.02 -18.82 6.26
CA PHE A 117 -11.55 -17.63 5.55
C PHE A 117 -12.38 -16.39 5.89
N LEU A 118 -13.71 -16.52 5.90
CA LEU A 118 -14.62 -15.45 6.28
C LEU A 118 -14.36 -14.98 7.72
N ILE A 119 -14.19 -15.91 8.66
CA ILE A 119 -13.84 -15.58 10.06
C ILE A 119 -12.50 -14.85 10.12
N LEU A 120 -11.47 -15.32 9.40
CA LEU A 120 -10.15 -14.67 9.38
C LEU A 120 -10.19 -13.29 8.74
N SER A 121 -10.95 -13.09 7.67
CA SER A 121 -11.18 -11.78 7.04
C SER A 121 -11.87 -10.82 8.01
N ILE A 122 -12.90 -11.29 8.71
CA ILE A 122 -13.62 -10.54 9.74
C ILE A 122 -12.67 -10.17 10.90
N VAL A 123 -11.98 -11.15 11.46
CA VAL A 123 -11.02 -10.93 12.57
C VAL A 123 -9.88 -9.99 12.14
N SER A 124 -9.42 -10.07 10.89
CA SER A 124 -8.39 -9.18 10.35
C SER A 124 -8.90 -7.75 10.16
N TYR A 125 -10.15 -7.57 9.72
CA TYR A 125 -10.78 -6.25 9.65
C TYR A 125 -10.91 -5.62 11.05
N PHE A 126 -11.37 -6.40 12.02
CA PHE A 126 -11.53 -5.93 13.41
C PHE A 126 -10.20 -5.73 14.15
N ARG A 127 -9.19 -6.58 13.92
CA ARG A 127 -7.84 -6.42 14.52
C ARG A 127 -6.97 -5.41 13.78
N GLY A 128 -7.17 -5.23 12.47
CA GLY A 128 -6.47 -4.26 11.64
C GLY A 128 -6.77 -2.81 12.03
N LEU A 129 -7.96 -2.55 12.58
CA LEU A 129 -8.32 -1.24 13.10
C LEU A 129 -7.59 -0.89 14.42
N GLY A 130 -7.13 -1.89 15.18
CA GLY A 130 -6.48 -1.70 16.47
C GLY A 130 -4.95 -1.58 16.45
N ARG A 131 -4.27 -1.92 15.35
CA ARG A 131 -2.79 -1.98 15.27
C ARG A 131 -2.22 -1.50 13.94
N GLY A 132 -2.73 -0.39 13.40
CA GLY A 132 -2.24 0.23 12.16
C GLY A 132 -0.80 0.77 12.17
N LEU A 133 0.09 0.33 13.08
CA LEU A 133 1.44 0.89 13.23
C LEU A 133 2.57 -0.15 13.42
N GLY A 134 2.35 -1.42 13.10
CA GLY A 134 3.35 -2.49 13.31
C GLY A 134 3.49 -3.43 12.12
N ALA A 135 3.76 -2.89 10.93
CA ALA A 135 3.71 -3.57 9.63
C ALA A 135 4.77 -4.65 9.36
N VAL A 136 5.38 -5.28 10.38
CA VAL A 136 6.42 -6.31 10.20
C VAL A 136 6.06 -7.65 10.86
N ALA A 137 5.14 -7.69 11.83
CA ALA A 137 4.78 -8.94 12.51
C ALA A 137 3.65 -9.75 11.81
N LEU A 138 3.01 -9.17 10.79
CA LEU A 138 1.77 -9.74 10.24
C LEU A 138 1.98 -10.75 9.11
N ALA A 139 3.16 -10.84 8.48
CA ALA A 139 3.37 -11.76 7.36
C ALA A 139 3.54 -13.24 7.78
N LEU A 140 4.08 -13.49 8.98
CA LEU A 140 4.34 -14.83 9.50
C LEU A 140 3.09 -15.73 9.63
N PRO A 141 1.95 -15.25 10.17
CA PRO A 141 0.74 -16.09 10.26
C PRO A 141 0.10 -16.37 8.90
N PHE A 142 0.25 -15.51 7.88
CA PHE A 142 -0.30 -15.77 6.53
C PHE A 142 0.44 -16.91 5.83
N VAL A 143 1.78 -16.97 5.96
CA VAL A 143 2.60 -18.07 5.42
C VAL A 143 2.30 -19.38 6.15
N LEU A 144 2.22 -19.33 7.48
CA LEU A 144 1.91 -20.51 8.29
C LEU A 144 0.49 -21.04 8.04
N ALA A 145 -0.52 -20.17 7.90
CA ALA A 145 -1.89 -20.59 7.63
C ALA A 145 -2.05 -21.18 6.21
N GLY A 146 -1.42 -20.57 5.20
CA GLY A 146 -1.43 -21.12 3.84
C GLY A 146 -0.75 -22.49 3.77
N ALA A 147 0.38 -22.66 4.46
CA ALA A 147 1.08 -23.94 4.58
C ALA A 147 0.25 -24.99 5.33
N LEU A 148 -0.50 -24.60 6.37
CA LEU A 148 -1.31 -25.51 7.16
C LEU A 148 -2.57 -25.98 6.41
N VAL A 149 -3.17 -25.10 5.59
CA VAL A 149 -4.27 -25.48 4.69
C VAL A 149 -3.78 -26.44 3.59
N LEU A 150 -2.62 -26.17 2.99
CA LEU A 150 -2.00 -27.08 2.01
C LEU A 150 -1.60 -28.43 2.62
N ALA A 151 -1.08 -28.44 3.85
CA ALA A 151 -0.71 -29.66 4.57
C ALA A 151 -1.95 -30.50 4.93
N LEU A 152 -3.04 -29.88 5.35
CA LEU A 152 -4.29 -30.59 5.66
C LEU A 152 -4.91 -31.20 4.39
N VAL A 153 -4.84 -30.49 3.26
CA VAL A 153 -5.26 -31.00 1.94
C VAL A 153 -4.41 -32.20 1.50
N GLY A 154 -3.09 -32.18 1.74
CA GLY A 154 -2.19 -33.29 1.41
C GLY A 154 -2.33 -34.53 2.31
N VAL A 155 -2.74 -34.35 3.57
CA VAL A 155 -2.97 -35.46 4.52
C VAL A 155 -4.27 -36.22 4.21
N LEU A 156 -5.28 -35.55 3.67
CA LEU A 156 -6.57 -36.16 3.33
C LEU A 156 -6.59 -36.79 1.92
N SER A 157 -5.66 -36.42 1.03
CA SER A 157 -5.62 -36.92 -0.36
C SER A 157 -4.81 -38.21 -0.56
N GLY A 158 -4.49 -38.98 0.48
CA GLY A 158 -3.88 -40.32 0.34
C GLY A 158 -2.47 -40.36 -0.28
N GLY A 159 -1.75 -39.24 -0.31
CA GLY A 159 -0.38 -39.16 -0.84
C GLY A 159 0.67 -39.56 0.21
N GLY A 160 0.98 -40.86 0.31
CA GLY A 160 1.89 -41.45 1.31
C GLY A 160 3.39 -41.07 1.27
N ALA A 161 3.76 -39.84 0.89
CA ALA A 161 5.19 -39.45 0.79
C ALA A 161 5.60 -38.21 1.60
N GLY A 162 4.67 -37.46 2.20
CA GLY A 162 5.00 -36.19 2.86
C GLY A 162 5.05 -36.21 4.40
N VAL A 163 4.50 -37.25 5.04
CA VAL A 163 4.23 -37.22 6.49
C VAL A 163 5.45 -37.63 7.34
N VAL A 164 6.41 -38.37 6.78
CA VAL A 164 7.56 -38.87 7.57
C VAL A 164 8.68 -37.84 7.71
N THR A 165 8.82 -36.88 6.78
CA THR A 165 9.94 -35.92 6.83
C THR A 165 9.74 -34.78 7.81
N VAL A 166 8.50 -34.40 8.14
CA VAL A 166 8.25 -33.31 9.12
C VAL A 166 8.15 -33.82 10.56
N ALA A 167 7.68 -35.05 10.78
CA ALA A 167 7.71 -35.67 12.11
C ALA A 167 9.15 -35.91 12.60
N ALA A 168 10.08 -36.26 11.70
CA ALA A 168 11.50 -36.38 12.03
C ALA A 168 12.18 -35.02 12.30
N ALA A 169 11.72 -33.93 11.69
CA ALA A 169 12.26 -32.59 11.91
C ALA A 169 11.80 -31.94 13.22
N LEU A 170 10.71 -32.40 13.81
CA LEU A 170 10.14 -31.88 15.07
C LEU A 170 10.46 -32.74 16.30
N VAL A 171 10.93 -33.98 16.13
CA VAL A 171 11.32 -34.88 17.24
C VAL A 171 12.86 -34.90 17.46
N GLY A 172 13.63 -34.27 16.58
CA GLY A 172 15.11 -34.27 16.60
C GLY A 172 15.79 -32.96 17.02
N ALA A 173 15.13 -32.08 17.78
CA ALA A 173 15.74 -30.89 18.39
C ALA A 173 15.38 -30.79 19.87
#